data_AF-S4TMU6-F1
#
_entry.id   AF-S4TMU6-F1
#
_cell.length_a   1.000
_cell.length_b   1.000
_cell.length_c   1.000
_cell.angle_alpha   90.00
_cell.angle_beta   90.00
_cell.angle_gamma   90.00
#
_symmetry.space_group_name_H-M   'P 1'
#
loop_
_entity.id
_entity.type
_entity.pdbx_description
1 polymer ?
#
loop_
_entity_poly.entity_id
_entity_poly.type
_entity_poly.pdbx_seq_one_letter_code
_entity_poly.pdbx_strand_id
1 'polypeptide(L)'
;TSTELLYGTLPKVFGTGNYFSHSAICAEAEKMGPGLTQGFFGYRDYDLANTNCLVCWGTDPLASNRMVPNMMNQFPAIVKRGTVIAIDPRLSNVAAKAHEWLPISPGTDGALAGAIAHVLLTEGLWNREFVGDFKDGKNLFVAGKAVDETTFAEKETYGLVKWWNLELKDRTP
;
A
#
# COMPACT_ATOMS: atom_id res chain seq x y z
N THR A 1 -19.95 10.28 21.81
CA THR A 1 -20.29 8.83 21.80
C THR A 1 -19.64 8.16 23.00
N SER A 2 -19.96 6.90 23.30
CA SER A 2 -19.24 6.14 24.34
C SER A 2 -17.72 6.10 24.09
N THR A 3 -17.29 6.06 22.83
CA THR A 3 -15.89 6.15 22.42
C THR A 3 -15.23 7.46 22.87
N GLU A 4 -15.82 8.62 22.57
CA GLU A 4 -15.28 9.93 22.96
C GLU A 4 -15.19 10.10 24.48
N LEU A 5 -16.13 9.52 25.21
CA LEU A 5 -16.13 9.59 26.68
C LEU A 5 -15.03 8.69 27.25
N LEU A 6 -14.97 7.41 26.86
CA LEU A 6 -14.06 6.42 27.44
C LEU A 6 -12.61 6.60 27.01
N TYR A 7 -12.36 6.97 25.75
CA TYR A 7 -11.01 7.15 25.20
C TYR A 7 -10.58 8.61 25.07
N GLY A 8 -11.48 9.57 25.27
CA GLY A 8 -11.19 11.00 25.17
C GLY A 8 -11.28 11.72 26.51
N THR A 9 -12.48 11.86 27.07
CA THR A 9 -12.72 12.67 28.28
C THR A 9 -12.18 12.00 29.54
N LEU A 10 -12.47 10.71 29.75
CA LEU A 10 -12.12 10.01 30.99
C LEU A 10 -10.61 9.98 31.28
N PRO A 11 -9.73 9.63 30.31
CA PRO A 11 -8.29 9.61 30.56
C PRO A 11 -7.73 11.00 30.88
N LYS A 12 -8.29 12.06 30.26
CA LYS A 12 -7.91 13.46 30.51
C LYS A 12 -8.26 13.90 31.93
N VAL A 13 -9.43 13.52 32.45
CA VAL A 13 -9.84 13.83 33.83
C VAL A 13 -8.89 13.18 34.85
N PHE A 14 -8.45 11.95 34.59
CA PHE A 14 -7.50 11.25 35.45
C PHE A 14 -6.02 11.59 35.17
N GLY A 15 -5.74 12.40 34.15
CA GLY A 15 -4.37 12.79 33.78
C GLY A 15 -3.51 11.63 33.26
N THR A 16 -4.11 10.61 32.63
CA THR A 16 -3.39 9.43 32.13
C THR A 16 -3.41 9.34 30.60
N GLY A 17 -2.25 8.99 30.03
CA GLY A 17 -2.13 8.64 28.60
C GLY A 17 -2.45 7.17 28.30
N ASN A 18 -2.79 6.36 29.32
CA ASN A 18 -3.00 4.93 29.16
C ASN A 18 -4.44 4.62 28.74
N TYR A 19 -4.78 4.89 27.48
CA TYR A 19 -6.07 4.56 26.89
C TYR A 19 -5.88 3.80 25.59
N PHE A 20 -6.31 2.54 25.56
CA PHE A 20 -6.09 1.64 24.43
C PHE A 20 -7.40 0.99 24.02
N SER A 21 -7.63 0.91 22.72
CA SER A 21 -8.80 0.23 22.16
C SER A 21 -8.36 -0.91 21.24
N HIS A 22 -9.28 -1.83 20.94
CA HIS A 22 -9.06 -2.88 19.94
C HIS A 22 -8.57 -2.32 18.59
N SER A 23 -8.89 -1.07 18.26
CA SER A 23 -8.42 -0.43 17.02
C SER A 23 -6.90 -0.42 16.89
N ALA A 24 -6.14 -0.45 18.00
CA ALA A 24 -4.68 -0.46 18.00
C ALA A 24 -4.07 -1.63 17.20
N ILE A 25 -4.77 -2.77 17.10
CA ILE A 25 -4.33 -3.95 16.34
C ILE A 25 -5.00 -4.08 14.96
N CYS A 26 -5.84 -3.10 14.58
CA CYS A 26 -6.64 -3.16 13.37
C CYS A 26 -6.63 -1.80 12.66
N ALA A 27 -7.63 -0.97 12.91
CA ALA A 27 -7.84 0.30 12.23
C ALA A 27 -6.66 1.28 12.35
N GLU A 28 -6.01 1.36 13.51
CA GLU A 28 -4.91 2.31 13.69
C GLU A 28 -3.65 1.86 12.94
N ALA A 29 -3.41 0.55 12.83
CA ALA A 29 -2.34 0.01 12.01
C ALA A 29 -2.56 0.30 10.52
N GLU A 30 -3.81 0.17 10.04
CA GLU A 30 -4.19 0.52 8.65
C GLU A 30 -3.99 2.01 8.36
N LYS A 31 -4.43 2.90 9.27
CA LYS A 31 -4.34 4.36 9.10
C LYS A 31 -2.93 4.91 9.21
N MET A 32 -2.05 4.25 9.95
CA MET A 32 -0.68 4.72 10.20
C MET A 32 0.14 4.82 8.90
N GLY A 33 0.01 3.83 8.01
CA GLY A 33 0.71 3.83 6.72
C GLY A 33 0.46 5.09 5.88
N PRO A 34 -0.78 5.38 5.45
CA PRO A 34 -1.12 6.62 4.74
C PRO A 34 -0.98 7.88 5.60
N GLY A 35 -1.14 7.78 6.93
CA GLY A 35 -0.90 8.90 7.83
C GLY A 35 0.54 9.41 7.76
N LEU A 36 1.51 8.48 7.74
CA LEU A 36 2.93 8.82 7.67
C LEU A 36 3.41 9.13 6.25
N THR A 37 2.83 8.48 5.23
CA THR A 37 3.31 8.62 3.84
C THR A 37 2.56 9.66 3.02
N GLN A 38 1.30 9.95 3.36
CA GLN A 38 0.39 10.80 2.57
C GLN A 38 -0.28 11.89 3.43
N GLY A 39 0.00 11.93 4.74
CA GLY A 39 -0.66 12.87 5.66
C GLY A 39 -2.14 12.59 5.91
N PHE A 40 -2.66 11.43 5.47
CA PHE A 40 -4.07 11.07 5.61
C PHE A 40 -4.27 9.96 6.64
N PHE A 41 -4.55 10.35 7.87
CA PHE A 41 -4.84 9.43 8.98
C PHE A 41 -6.34 9.07 9.02
N GLY A 42 -6.78 8.30 8.05
CA GLY A 42 -8.19 7.96 7.87
C GLY A 42 -8.40 6.66 7.11
N TYR A 43 -9.64 6.17 7.13
CA TYR A 43 -10.02 5.04 6.30
C TYR A 43 -10.09 5.46 4.84
N ARG A 44 -9.62 4.57 3.96
CA ARG A 44 -9.70 4.76 2.52
C ARG A 44 -10.77 3.83 1.96
N ASP A 45 -11.56 4.35 1.04
CA ASP A 45 -12.27 3.53 0.07
C ASP A 45 -11.60 3.73 -1.29
N TYR A 46 -11.69 2.72 -2.14
CA TYR A 46 -11.03 2.72 -3.44
C TYR A 46 -12.03 3.00 -4.54
N ASP A 47 -11.57 3.58 -5.64
CA ASP A 47 -12.40 3.79 -6.83
C ASP A 47 -12.64 2.47 -7.57
N LEU A 48 -13.53 1.66 -7.01
CA LEU A 48 -13.90 0.36 -7.54
C LEU A 48 -14.55 0.47 -8.91
N ALA A 49 -15.19 1.60 -9.25
CA ALA A 49 -15.90 1.78 -10.51
C ALA A 49 -14.94 1.96 -11.69
N ASN A 50 -13.82 2.66 -11.48
CA ASN A 50 -12.87 3.00 -12.54
C ASN A 50 -11.58 2.16 -12.54
N THR A 51 -11.34 1.33 -11.52
CA THR A 51 -10.13 0.50 -11.48
C THR A 51 -10.09 -0.57 -12.59
N ASN A 52 -8.95 -0.66 -13.27
CA ASN A 52 -8.63 -1.70 -14.27
C ASN A 52 -7.62 -2.73 -13.74
N CYS A 53 -7.05 -2.51 -12.56
CA CYS A 53 -6.16 -3.44 -11.89
C CYS A 53 -6.44 -3.38 -10.39
N LEU A 54 -7.04 -4.44 -9.85
CA LEU A 54 -7.32 -4.58 -8.43
C LEU A 54 -6.34 -5.56 -7.81
N VAL A 55 -5.45 -5.06 -6.96
CA VAL A 55 -4.57 -5.90 -6.14
C VAL A 55 -5.19 -6.05 -4.75
N CYS A 56 -5.67 -7.25 -4.44
CA CYS A 56 -6.15 -7.62 -3.10
C CYS A 56 -4.99 -8.25 -2.32
N TRP A 57 -4.31 -7.46 -1.50
CA TRP A 57 -3.15 -7.88 -0.72
C TRP A 57 -3.50 -8.10 0.75
N GLY A 58 -3.39 -9.34 1.23
CA GLY A 58 -3.66 -9.71 2.63
C GLY A 58 -5.12 -9.48 3.04
N THR A 59 -6.05 -9.42 2.09
CA THR A 59 -7.46 -9.09 2.32
C THR A 59 -8.39 -9.92 1.44
N ASP A 60 -9.56 -10.24 1.98
CA ASP A 60 -10.64 -10.93 1.28
C ASP A 60 -11.91 -10.07 1.31
N PRO A 61 -12.01 -9.06 0.43
CA PRO A 61 -13.05 -8.05 0.54
C PRO A 61 -14.45 -8.56 0.13
N LEU A 62 -14.54 -9.79 -0.40
CA LEU A 62 -15.80 -10.50 -0.63
C LEU A 62 -16.32 -11.19 0.63
N ALA A 63 -15.46 -11.42 1.63
CA ALA A 63 -15.82 -12.06 2.90
C ALA A 63 -15.82 -11.07 4.08
N SER A 64 -14.81 -10.20 4.15
CA SER A 64 -14.56 -9.31 5.27
C SER A 64 -13.98 -7.98 4.80
N ASN A 65 -14.81 -6.93 4.79
CA ASN A 65 -14.43 -5.55 4.49
C ASN A 65 -15.38 -4.59 5.20
N ARG A 66 -15.08 -3.28 5.24
CA ARG A 66 -16.03 -2.28 5.74
C ARG A 66 -17.30 -2.20 4.89
N MET A 67 -17.15 -2.30 3.57
CA MET A 67 -18.26 -2.19 2.61
C MET A 67 -18.36 -3.44 1.72
N VAL A 68 -18.51 -4.62 2.33
CA VAL A 68 -18.68 -5.90 1.61
C VAL A 68 -19.76 -5.83 0.52
N PRO A 69 -20.97 -5.24 0.74
CA PRO A 69 -21.97 -5.14 -0.31
C PRO A 69 -21.50 -4.33 -1.54
N ASN A 70 -20.75 -3.24 -1.33
CA ASN A 70 -20.20 -2.45 -2.43
C ASN A 70 -19.18 -3.25 -3.23
N MET A 71 -18.26 -3.94 -2.54
CA MET A 71 -17.28 -4.81 -3.20
C MET A 71 -17.99 -5.92 -3.99
N MET A 72 -18.91 -6.66 -3.39
CA MET A 72 -19.63 -7.74 -4.07
C MET A 72 -20.38 -7.25 -5.31
N ASN A 73 -20.93 -6.04 -5.26
CA ASN A 73 -21.62 -5.43 -6.40
C ASN A 73 -20.66 -5.06 -7.54
N GLN A 74 -19.50 -4.46 -7.22
CA GLN A 74 -18.55 -3.97 -8.21
C GLN A 74 -17.61 -5.05 -8.76
N PHE A 75 -17.30 -6.07 -7.96
CA PHE A 75 -16.27 -7.07 -8.26
C PHE A 75 -16.47 -7.79 -9.62
N PRO A 76 -17.68 -8.26 -10.00
CA PRO A 76 -17.88 -8.88 -11.31
C PRO A 76 -17.56 -7.95 -12.48
N ALA A 77 -17.81 -6.64 -12.33
CA ALA A 77 -17.51 -5.66 -13.36
C ALA A 77 -16.00 -5.40 -13.45
N ILE A 78 -15.29 -5.36 -12.31
CA ILE A 78 -13.82 -5.25 -12.26
C ILE A 78 -13.18 -6.45 -12.97
N VAL A 79 -13.61 -7.67 -12.63
CA VAL A 79 -13.10 -8.91 -13.24
C VAL A 79 -13.29 -8.91 -14.76
N LYS A 80 -14.40 -8.35 -15.26
CA LYS A 80 -14.67 -8.30 -16.72
C LYS A 80 -13.84 -7.23 -17.45
N ARG A 81 -13.54 -6.09 -16.81
CA ARG A 81 -12.87 -4.97 -17.49
C ARG A 81 -11.34 -5.02 -17.37
N GLY A 82 -10.82 -5.68 -16.34
CA GLY A 82 -9.41 -5.56 -15.97
C GLY A 82 -8.92 -6.75 -15.17
N THR A 83 -7.74 -6.59 -14.57
CA THR A 83 -7.05 -7.68 -13.87
C THR A 83 -7.32 -7.64 -12.38
N VAL A 84 -7.47 -8.81 -11.78
CA VAL A 84 -7.60 -8.98 -10.32
C VAL A 84 -6.48 -9.89 -9.88
N ILE A 85 -5.64 -9.39 -8.98
CA ILE A 85 -4.49 -10.11 -8.41
C ILE A 85 -4.76 -10.28 -6.91
N ALA A 86 -4.71 -11.51 -6.42
CA ALA A 86 -4.83 -11.82 -5.00
C ALA A 86 -3.45 -12.21 -4.44
N ILE A 87 -2.95 -11.48 -3.45
CA ILE A 87 -1.75 -11.83 -2.69
C ILE A 87 -2.21 -12.27 -1.30
N ASP A 88 -2.26 -13.58 -1.08
CA ASP A 88 -2.75 -14.17 0.16
C ASP A 88 -2.17 -15.59 0.28
N PRO A 89 -1.54 -15.98 1.42
CA PRO A 89 -1.10 -17.37 1.63
C PRO A 89 -2.24 -18.39 1.51
N ARG A 90 -3.47 -17.97 1.75
CA ARG A 90 -4.67 -18.81 1.67
C ARG A 90 -5.41 -18.55 0.36
N LEU A 91 -6.00 -19.61 -0.20
CA LEU A 91 -6.97 -19.49 -1.29
C LEU A 91 -8.28 -18.90 -0.75
N SER A 92 -8.34 -17.57 -0.67
CA SER A 92 -9.49 -16.80 -0.19
C SER A 92 -10.65 -16.72 -1.21
N ASN A 93 -11.79 -16.14 -0.83
CA ASN A 93 -12.92 -16.00 -1.75
C ASN A 93 -12.59 -15.10 -2.94
N VAL A 94 -11.75 -14.09 -2.72
CA VAL A 94 -11.19 -13.24 -3.78
C VAL A 94 -10.18 -14.02 -4.61
N ALA A 95 -9.27 -14.78 -4.00
CA ALA A 95 -8.23 -15.53 -4.71
C ALA A 95 -8.83 -16.60 -5.64
N ALA A 96 -9.88 -17.28 -5.21
CA ALA A 96 -10.62 -18.24 -6.02
C ALA A 96 -11.31 -17.64 -7.26
N LYS A 97 -11.45 -16.30 -7.32
CA LYS A 97 -12.07 -15.56 -8.43
C LYS A 97 -11.11 -14.59 -9.11
N ALA A 98 -9.86 -14.53 -8.66
CA ALA A 98 -8.84 -13.65 -9.21
C ALA A 98 -8.29 -14.23 -10.52
N HIS A 99 -7.71 -13.36 -11.35
CA HIS A 99 -6.96 -13.79 -12.54
C HIS A 99 -5.62 -14.39 -12.14
N GLU A 100 -5.00 -13.81 -11.10
CA GLU A 100 -3.74 -14.28 -10.54
C GLU A 100 -3.87 -14.44 -9.03
N TRP A 101 -3.34 -15.54 -8.51
CA TRP A 101 -3.20 -15.77 -7.08
C TRP A 101 -1.73 -16.02 -6.76
N LEU A 102 -1.19 -15.20 -5.86
CA LEU A 102 0.17 -15.28 -5.35
C LEU A 102 0.11 -15.78 -3.90
N PRO A 103 0.33 -17.10 -3.66
CA PRO A 103 0.38 -17.69 -2.33
C PRO A 103 1.69 -17.33 -1.64
N ILE A 104 1.81 -16.09 -1.19
CA ILE A 104 3.00 -15.57 -0.53
C ILE A 104 3.27 -16.31 0.80
N SER A 105 4.54 -16.44 1.18
CA SER A 105 4.89 -16.97 2.50
C SER A 105 4.48 -15.95 3.59
N PRO A 106 3.79 -16.37 4.67
CA PRO A 106 3.38 -15.44 5.73
C PRO A 106 4.55 -14.64 6.28
N GLY A 107 4.38 -13.32 6.38
CA GLY A 107 5.41 -12.41 6.89
C GLY A 107 6.46 -11.95 5.86
N THR A 108 6.30 -12.30 4.59
CA THR A 108 7.22 -11.88 3.50
C THR A 108 6.67 -10.77 2.62
N ASP A 109 5.56 -10.13 3.02
CA ASP A 109 4.90 -9.04 2.29
C ASP A 109 5.84 -7.87 1.99
N GLY A 110 6.69 -7.50 2.94
CA GLY A 110 7.69 -6.45 2.76
C GLY A 110 8.74 -6.79 1.69
N ALA A 111 9.12 -8.07 1.57
CA ALA A 111 10.05 -8.51 0.54
C ALA A 111 9.40 -8.42 -0.85
N LEU A 112 8.15 -8.88 -0.99
CA LEU A 112 7.41 -8.75 -2.25
C LEU A 112 7.18 -7.27 -2.64
N ALA A 113 6.83 -6.42 -1.68
CA ALA A 113 6.63 -4.99 -1.94
C ALA A 113 7.94 -4.32 -2.40
N GLY A 114 9.07 -4.68 -1.77
CA GLY A 114 10.40 -4.25 -2.19
C GLY A 114 10.77 -4.74 -3.60
N ALA A 115 10.50 -6.00 -3.91
CA ALA A 115 10.75 -6.58 -5.24
C ALA A 115 9.94 -5.86 -6.34
N ILE A 116 8.65 -5.61 -6.11
CA ILE A 116 7.80 -4.83 -7.03
C ILE A 116 8.37 -3.43 -7.22
N ALA A 117 8.73 -2.74 -6.14
CA ALA A 117 9.32 -1.41 -6.23
C ALA A 117 10.64 -1.41 -7.00
N HIS A 118 11.49 -2.42 -6.78
CA HIS A 118 12.75 -2.57 -7.50
C HIS A 118 12.49 -2.72 -9.01
N VAL A 119 11.58 -3.61 -9.42
CA VAL A 119 11.21 -3.78 -10.84
C VAL A 119 10.67 -2.48 -11.44
N LEU A 120 9.74 -1.80 -10.75
CA LEU A 120 9.18 -0.53 -11.22
C LEU A 120 10.26 0.52 -11.49
N LEU A 121 11.28 0.60 -10.62
CA LEU A 121 12.38 1.55 -10.76
C LEU A 121 13.39 1.11 -11.81
N THR A 122 13.84 -0.14 -11.84
CA THR A 122 14.84 -0.57 -12.82
C THR A 122 14.30 -0.61 -14.25
N GLU A 123 13.01 -0.88 -14.43
CA GLU A 123 12.38 -0.92 -15.75
C GLU A 123 11.79 0.42 -16.21
N GLY A 124 11.78 1.45 -15.34
CA GLY A 124 11.31 2.78 -15.76
C GLY A 124 9.79 2.95 -15.78
N LEU A 125 9.06 2.14 -15.00
CA LEU A 125 7.59 1.98 -15.04
C LEU A 125 6.82 2.92 -14.09
N TRP A 126 7.52 3.78 -13.34
CA TRP A 126 6.85 4.71 -12.41
C TRP A 126 6.17 5.88 -13.14
N ASN A 127 5.21 6.51 -12.44
CA ASN A 127 4.55 7.71 -12.93
C ASN A 127 5.48 8.93 -12.79
N ARG A 128 6.09 9.37 -13.89
CA ARG A 128 7.01 10.53 -13.94
C ARG A 128 6.34 11.88 -13.68
N GLU A 129 5.04 11.99 -13.93
CA GLU A 129 4.29 13.21 -13.68
C GLU A 129 4.12 13.45 -12.18
N PHE A 130 3.86 12.39 -11.42
CA PHE A 130 3.69 12.42 -9.98
C PHE A 130 5.03 12.35 -9.22
N VAL A 131 5.85 11.35 -9.55
CA VAL A 131 7.10 11.08 -8.79
C VAL A 131 8.18 12.12 -9.11
N GLY A 132 8.34 12.44 -10.39
CA GLY A 132 9.54 13.09 -10.91
C GLY A 132 10.32 12.20 -11.87
N ASP A 133 11.43 12.73 -12.39
CA ASP A 133 12.31 12.00 -13.31
C ASP A 133 13.75 12.52 -13.24
N PHE A 134 14.67 11.78 -13.85
CA PHE A 134 16.05 12.20 -14.06
C PHE A 134 16.11 13.42 -14.98
N LYS A 135 16.98 14.39 -14.66
CA LYS A 135 17.16 15.63 -15.42
C LYS A 135 17.53 15.40 -16.89
N ASP A 136 18.25 14.32 -17.15
CA ASP A 136 18.69 13.92 -18.49
C ASP A 136 17.73 12.96 -19.19
N GLY A 137 16.58 12.62 -18.57
CA GLY A 137 15.56 11.70 -19.07
C GLY A 137 16.00 10.23 -19.17
N LYS A 138 17.21 9.89 -18.70
CA LYS A 138 17.73 8.53 -18.68
C LYS A 138 17.49 7.88 -17.33
N ASN A 139 16.95 6.67 -17.33
CA ASN A 139 16.81 5.89 -16.10
C ASN A 139 18.19 5.48 -15.57
N LEU A 140 18.55 5.94 -14.37
CA LEU A 140 19.80 5.58 -13.70
C LEU A 140 19.62 4.52 -12.60
N PHE A 141 18.39 4.11 -12.30
CA PHE A 141 18.14 3.00 -11.37
C PHE A 141 18.60 1.69 -11.99
N VAL A 142 19.77 1.22 -11.57
CA VAL A 142 20.38 -0.03 -12.03
C VAL A 142 20.78 -0.83 -10.80
N ALA A 143 20.37 -2.10 -10.75
CA ALA A 143 20.70 -3.00 -9.65
C ALA A 143 22.21 -2.98 -9.33
N GLY A 144 22.53 -2.90 -8.05
CA GLY A 144 23.87 -2.77 -7.49
C GLY A 144 24.54 -1.40 -7.67
N LYS A 145 23.86 -0.40 -8.27
CA LYS A 145 24.42 0.94 -8.51
C LYS A 145 23.70 2.00 -7.70
N ALA A 146 24.50 2.78 -6.98
CA ALA A 146 24.03 4.01 -6.36
C ALA A 146 23.77 5.08 -7.43
N VAL A 147 22.80 5.94 -7.12
CA VAL A 147 22.37 7.06 -7.96
C VAL A 147 22.68 8.35 -7.21
N ASP A 148 23.25 9.33 -7.90
CA ASP A 148 23.44 10.66 -7.31
C ASP A 148 22.09 11.36 -7.14
N GLU A 149 21.72 11.70 -5.90
CA GLU A 149 20.46 12.36 -5.56
C GLU A 149 20.24 13.67 -6.34
N THR A 150 21.31 14.37 -6.74
CA THR A 150 21.21 15.63 -7.49
C THR A 150 20.75 15.44 -8.94
N THR A 151 20.80 14.22 -9.46
CA THR A 151 20.43 13.90 -10.85
C THR A 151 18.92 13.70 -11.04
N PHE A 152 18.18 13.49 -9.95
CA PHE A 152 16.74 13.25 -9.98
C PHE A 152 15.99 14.50 -9.49
N ALA A 153 14.92 14.86 -10.19
CA ALA A 153 14.06 15.97 -9.83
C ALA A 153 12.70 15.42 -9.36
N GLU A 154 12.52 15.33 -8.04
CA GLU A 154 11.25 14.90 -7.43
C GLU A 154 10.16 15.97 -7.57
N LYS A 155 8.90 15.53 -7.62
CA LYS A 155 7.72 16.42 -7.69
C LYS A 155 6.83 16.28 -6.46
N GLU A 156 6.03 15.21 -6.42
CA GLU A 156 5.07 14.93 -5.32
C GLU A 156 5.59 13.83 -4.38
N THR A 157 6.87 13.49 -4.48
CA THR A 157 7.54 12.49 -3.65
C THR A 157 8.75 13.09 -2.96
N TYR A 158 9.28 12.38 -1.96
CA TYR A 158 10.43 12.84 -1.20
C TYR A 158 11.37 11.68 -0.83
N GLY A 159 12.64 11.82 -1.18
CA GLY A 159 13.72 10.93 -0.75
C GLY A 159 13.79 9.59 -1.48
N LEU A 160 13.22 9.46 -2.68
CA LEU A 160 13.23 8.23 -3.49
C LEU A 160 14.65 7.74 -3.77
N VAL A 161 15.53 8.61 -4.25
CA VAL A 161 16.92 8.23 -4.58
C VAL A 161 17.71 7.87 -3.33
N LYS A 162 17.49 8.61 -2.24
CA LYS A 162 18.08 8.29 -0.94
C LYS A 162 17.65 6.91 -0.46
N TRP A 163 16.35 6.60 -0.54
CA TRP A 163 15.81 5.29 -0.17
C TRP A 163 16.36 4.17 -1.07
N TRP A 164 16.43 4.40 -2.40
CA TRP A 164 17.08 3.47 -3.34
C TRP A 164 18.52 3.15 -2.90
N ASN A 165 19.31 4.18 -2.62
CA ASN A 165 20.71 4.03 -2.25
C ASN A 165 20.93 3.30 -0.92
N LEU A 166 20.03 3.49 0.04
CA LEU A 166 20.13 2.92 1.39
C LEU A 166 19.59 1.50 1.46
N GLU A 167 18.45 1.23 0.81
CA GLU A 167 17.68 0.01 1.06
C GLU A 167 17.54 -0.89 -0.16
N LEU A 168 17.40 -0.32 -1.37
CA LEU A 168 16.87 -1.09 -2.50
C LEU A 168 17.90 -1.49 -3.55
N LYS A 169 18.97 -0.70 -3.77
CA LYS A 169 19.91 -0.91 -4.87
C LYS A 169 20.56 -2.30 -4.87
N ASP A 170 20.81 -2.88 -3.70
CA ASP A 170 21.51 -4.17 -3.55
C ASP A 170 20.51 -5.34 -3.36
N ARG A 171 19.20 -5.06 -3.38
CA ARG A 171 18.17 -6.09 -3.30
C ARG A 171 17.93 -6.67 -4.68
N THR A 172 17.65 -7.97 -4.74
CA THR A 172 17.20 -8.63 -5.96
C THR A 172 15.70 -8.92 -5.86
N PRO A 173 14.94 -8.79 -6.96
CA PRO A 173 13.57 -9.29 -7.03
C PRO A 173 13.45 -10.77 -6.70
#